data_AF-A0A966I390-F1
#
_entry.id   AF-A0A966I390-F1
#
_cell.length_a   1.000
_cell.length_b   1.000
_cell.length_c   1.000
_cell.angle_alpha   90.00
_cell.angle_beta   90.00
_cell.angle_gamma   90.00
#
_symmetry.space_group_name_H-M   'P 1'
#
loop_
_entity.id
_entity.type
_entity.pdbx_description
1 polymer ?
#
loop_
_entity_poly.entity_id
_entity_poly.type
_entity_poly.pdbx_seq_one_letter_code
_entity_poly.pdbx_strand_id
1 'polypeptide(L)' 'MRTLGRGPLQSGDRVQLTDEKGKMYSFYLSAGGQWHSHKGWINHNDIIGLDEGSTVQSNSGTKYQVLRPL' A
#
# COMPACT_ATOMS: atom_id res chain seq x y z
N MET A 1 11.84 -12.54 15.00
CA MET A 1 12.52 -11.58 14.11
C MET A 1 11.64 -11.38 12.88
N ARG A 2 10.90 -10.29 12.83
CA ARG A 2 9.99 -9.97 11.72
C ARG A 2 10.86 -9.33 10.64
N THR A 3 11.34 -10.12 9.68
CA THR A 3 12.07 -9.58 8.53
C THR A 3 11.14 -8.60 7.83
N LEU A 4 11.46 -7.31 7.89
CA LEU A 4 11.00 -6.33 6.89
C LEU A 4 11.50 -6.90 5.57
N GLY A 5 10.61 -7.57 4.84
CA GLY A 5 10.97 -8.43 3.71
C GLY A 5 11.80 -7.64 2.70
N ARG A 6 12.99 -8.12 2.35
CA ARG A 6 13.68 -7.60 1.18
C ARG A 6 13.01 -8.19 -0.05
N GLY A 7 12.47 -7.35 -0.92
CA GLY A 7 11.80 -7.76 -2.15
C GLY A 7 10.40 -7.17 -2.31
N PRO A 8 9.67 -7.61 -3.36
CA PRO A 8 8.33 -7.14 -3.66
C PRO A 8 7.37 -7.31 -2.47
N LEU A 9 6.39 -6.43 -2.40
CA LEU A 9 5.32 -6.47 -1.40
C LEU A 9 4.49 -7.75 -1.54
N GLN A 10 4.18 -8.40 -0.43
CA GLN A 10 3.44 -9.66 -0.42
C GLN A 10 2.14 -9.56 0.39
N SER A 11 1.20 -10.46 0.12
CA SER A 11 0.03 -10.62 0.99
C SER A 11 0.49 -10.96 2.41
N GLY A 12 -0.09 -10.32 3.42
CA GLY A 12 0.31 -10.41 4.82
C GLY A 12 1.33 -9.34 5.24
N ASP A 13 1.98 -8.65 4.29
CA ASP A 13 2.85 -7.51 4.64
C ASP A 13 2.04 -6.37 5.23
N ARG A 14 2.59 -5.75 6.28
CA ARG A 14 2.11 -4.47 6.76
C ARG A 14 2.71 -3.38 5.88
N VAL A 15 1.86 -2.57 5.28
CA VAL A 15 2.27 -1.46 4.42
C VAL A 15 1.64 -0.15 4.88
N GLN A 16 2.20 0.95 4.40
CA GLN A 16 1.73 2.30 4.61
C GLN A 16 1.55 2.99 3.26
N LEU A 17 0.40 3.61 3.07
CA LEU A 17 0.15 4.55 1.97
C LEU A 17 0.35 5.99 2.46
N THR A 18 1.17 6.74 1.74
CA THR A 18 1.38 8.17 1.97
C THR A 18 0.78 8.96 0.80
N ASP A 19 -0.14 9.88 1.07
CA ASP A 19 -0.68 10.77 0.02
C ASP A 19 0.26 11.96 -0.27
N GLU A 20 -0.02 12.71 -1.32
CA GLU A 20 0.75 13.92 -1.70
C GLU A 20 0.76 15.01 -0.61
N LYS A 21 -0.14 14.95 0.37
CA LYS A 21 -0.19 15.86 1.52
C LYS A 21 0.55 15.30 2.74
N GLY A 22 1.23 14.16 2.61
CA GLY A 22 1.95 13.48 3.69
C GLY A 22 1.06 12.73 4.68
N LYS A 23 -0.24 12.54 4.39
CA LYS A 23 -1.11 11.71 5.25
C LYS A 23 -0.79 10.25 5.06
N MET A 24 -0.58 9.56 6.18
CA MET A 24 -0.14 8.17 6.22
C MET A 24 -1.27 7.24 6.69
N TYR A 25 -1.44 6.12 6.00
CA TYR A 25 -2.44 5.10 6.31
C TYR A 25 -1.80 3.72 6.31
N SER A 26 -1.78 3.05 7.48
CA SER A 26 -1.21 1.72 7.61
C SER A 26 -2.27 0.63 7.56
N PHE A 27 -2.01 -0.45 6.85
CA PHE A 27 -2.87 -1.64 6.81
C PHE A 27 -2.06 -2.89 6.43
N TYR A 28 -2.72 -4.04 6.47
CA TYR A 28 -2.14 -5.31 6.02
C TYR A 28 -2.64 -5.64 4.62
N LEU A 29 -1.71 -6.02 3.73
CA LEU A 29 -2.07 -6.54 2.42
C LEU A 29 -2.77 -7.89 2.59
N SER A 30 -3.80 -8.08 1.78
CA SER A 30 -4.57 -9.32 1.72
C SER A 30 -4.98 -9.54 0.28
N ALA A 31 -4.68 -10.71 -0.28
CA ALA A 31 -5.05 -11.06 -1.65
C ALA A 31 -6.57 -10.94 -1.85
N GLY A 32 -6.99 -10.24 -2.91
CA GLY A 32 -8.40 -9.93 -3.16
C GLY A 32 -9.02 -8.90 -2.21
N GLY A 33 -8.26 -8.36 -1.26
CA GLY A 33 -8.69 -7.28 -0.37
C GLY A 33 -8.65 -5.90 -1.05
N GLN A 34 -9.28 -4.93 -0.41
CA GLN A 34 -9.36 -3.56 -0.90
C GLN A 34 -9.24 -2.56 0.24
N TRP A 35 -8.38 -1.57 0.06
CA TRP A 35 -8.23 -0.45 0.97
C TRP A 35 -9.18 0.68 0.55
N HIS A 36 -9.88 1.27 1.52
CA HIS A 36 -10.86 2.33 1.29
C HIS A 36 -10.49 3.61 2.03
N SER A 37 -10.73 4.74 1.39
CA SER A 37 -10.63 6.06 1.98
C SER A 37 -11.71 6.99 1.43
N HIS A 38 -11.79 8.19 2.00
CA HIS A 38 -12.63 9.26 1.44
C HIS A 38 -12.20 9.67 0.01
N LYS A 39 -11.00 9.29 -0.43
CA LYS A 39 -10.46 9.57 -1.78
C LYS A 39 -10.51 8.34 -2.68
N GLY A 40 -11.51 7.47 -2.46
CA GLY A 40 -11.70 6.23 -3.22
C GLY A 40 -10.98 5.04 -2.61
N TRP A 41 -10.82 4.01 -3.43
CA TRP A 41 -10.31 2.70 -3.03
C TRP A 41 -9.14 2.25 -3.91
N ILE A 42 -8.34 1.31 -3.39
CA ILE A 42 -7.20 0.68 -4.07
C ILE A 42 -7.27 -0.83 -3.81
N ASN A 43 -7.18 -1.67 -4.85
CA ASN A 43 -7.10 -3.11 -4.63
C ASN A 43 -5.73 -3.46 -4.07
N HIS A 44 -5.69 -4.36 -3.10
CA HIS A 44 -4.42 -4.86 -2.58
C HIS A 44 -3.62 -5.60 -3.66
N ASN A 45 -4.29 -6.22 -4.63
CA ASN A 45 -3.64 -6.88 -5.75
C ASN A 45 -2.86 -5.91 -6.65
N ASP A 46 -3.22 -4.62 -6.67
CA ASP A 46 -2.48 -3.59 -7.41
C ASP A 46 -1.20 -3.18 -6.67
N ILE A 47 -1.06 -3.56 -5.39
CA ILE A 47 0.09 -3.27 -4.54
C ILE A 47 1.00 -4.51 -4.40
N ILE A 48 0.42 -5.70 -4.30
CA ILE A 48 1.16 -6.96 -4.18
C ILE A 48 2.01 -7.17 -5.44
N GLY A 49 3.28 -7.51 -5.26
CA GLY A 49 4.25 -7.68 -6.34
C GLY A 49 4.97 -6.40 -6.75
N LEU A 50 4.56 -5.23 -6.25
CA LEU A 50 5.32 -4.00 -6.44
C LEU A 50 6.51 -3.93 -5.49
N ASP A 51 7.56 -3.23 -5.92
CA ASP A 51 8.65 -2.86 -5.03
C ASP A 51 8.21 -1.80 -4.01
N GLU A 52 8.87 -1.80 -2.86
CA GLU A 52 8.70 -0.75 -1.87
C GLU A 52 9.07 0.62 -2.44
N GLY A 53 8.28 1.66 -2.11
CA GLY A 53 8.43 3.01 -2.64
C GLY A 53 7.64 3.26 -3.94
N SER A 54 6.98 2.24 -4.49
CA SER A 54 6.12 2.36 -5.66
C SER A 54 4.93 3.29 -5.40
N THR A 55 4.47 3.97 -6.45
CA THR A 55 3.29 4.82 -6.41
C THR A 55 2.09 4.10 -7.02
N VAL A 56 0.97 4.08 -6.32
CA VAL A 56 -0.31 3.53 -6.77
C VAL A 56 -1.36 4.63 -6.83
N GLN A 57 -2.38 4.45 -7.65
CA GLN A 57 -3.46 5.41 -7.84
C GLN A 57 -4.78 4.80 -7.35
N SER A 58 -5.55 5.56 -6.57
CA SER A 58 -6.92 5.17 -6.22
C SER A 58 -7.84 5.30 -7.43
N ASN A 59 -9.00 4.63 -7.37
CA ASN A 59 -10.03 4.78 -8.40
C ASN A 59 -10.53 6.23 -8.59
N SER A 60 -10.35 7.10 -7.58
CA SER A 60 -10.65 8.54 -7.69
C SER A 60 -9.48 9.38 -8.22
N GLY A 61 -8.41 8.75 -8.67
CA GLY A 61 -7.26 9.40 -9.28
C GLY A 61 -6.20 9.91 -8.31
N THR A 62 -6.36 9.72 -7.00
CA THR A 62 -5.38 10.17 -6.00
C THR A 62 -4.17 9.25 -5.97
N LYS A 63 -2.96 9.82 -6.02
CA LYS A 63 -1.71 9.07 -5.94
C LYS A 63 -1.28 8.86 -4.49
N TYR A 64 -0.76 7.67 -4.22
CA TYR A 64 -0.21 7.27 -2.93
C TYR A 64 1.11 6.55 -3.12
N GLN A 65 2.08 6.85 -2.28
CA GLN A 65 3.33 6.09 -2.19
C GLN A 65 3.17 4.94 -1.18
N VAL A 66 3.56 3.73 -1.57
CA VAL A 66 3.53 2.55 -0.71
C VAL A 66 4.90 2.32 -0.07
N LEU A 67 4.94 2.19 1.25
CA LEU A 67 6.17 1.92 2.01
C LEU A 67 5.92 0.85 3.09
N ARG A 68 6.98 0.16 3.55
CA ARG A 68 6.86 -0.64 4.77
C ARG A 68 7.10 0.28 5.98
N PRO A 69 6.20 0.29 6.97
CA PRO A 69 6.43 1.06 8.19
C PRO A 69 7.59 0.44 8.99
N LEU A 70 8.47 1.31 9.51
CA LEU A 70 9.58 0.96 10.39
C LEU A 70 9.10 0.36 11.72
#